data_AF-A0A447UHR0-F1
#
_entry.id   AF-A0A447UHR0-F1
#
_cell.length_a   1.000
_cell.length_b   1.000
_cell.length_c   1.000
_cell.angle_alpha   90.00
_cell.angle_beta   90.00
_cell.angle_gamma   90.00
#
_symmetry.space_group_name_H-M   'P 1'
#
loop_
_entity.id
_entity.type
_entity.pdbx_description
1 polymer ?
#
loop_
_entity_poly.entity_id
_entity_poly.type
_entity_poly.pdbx_seq_one_letter_code
_entity_poly.pdbx_strand_id
1 'polypeptide(L)'
;MDPEVKKNTGNILFNLVIFFVFSYLLLAVVWPGLLSLSAITNVGGLLFLLTITEHLSQECYRILIIKERITIANFILFIRSGIWCYLCVPLLFFKMVNLEQIFYFWLFFSALSVFIAVAFIVKFESVMFSDFKIDLGWLKRGIKTSFYFFLGTLCLRAINYLDKVIAVHFIASPKLGVYVFFFGISSAVQAIIDVLVVTRYYPSLVKAIQESNNIETQKTFTLFKKKIFFYNFSLFILSIPACYLMIKITGKIEYVNNFIWYILIVASTSLINISMPYHYALYSKKKDVSLIQVNVIALILFVIISFVGVKTLPDNGMLSILIGLIGSNLFILSAKYFLFIKEFNGEGRHFN
;
A
#
# COMPACT_ATOMS: atom_id res chain seq x y z
N MET A 1 -20.36 14.03 1.53
CA MET A 1 -20.31 15.02 2.62
C MET A 1 -21.62 15.75 2.60
N ASP A 2 -22.32 15.87 3.73
CA ASP A 2 -23.50 16.74 3.83
C ASP A 2 -23.05 18.18 3.56
N PRO A 3 -23.61 18.89 2.57
CA PRO A 3 -23.18 20.23 2.20
C PRO A 3 -23.57 21.31 3.23
N GLU A 4 -24.36 20.98 4.26
CA GLU A 4 -24.98 21.97 5.15
C GLU A 4 -24.22 22.28 6.46
N VAL A 5 -23.10 21.61 6.76
CA VAL A 5 -22.32 21.92 7.97
C VAL A 5 -20.91 22.39 7.60
N LYS A 6 -20.73 23.70 7.46
CA LYS A 6 -19.40 24.34 7.47
C LYS A 6 -18.77 24.14 8.86
N LYS A 7 -18.18 22.97 9.11
CA LYS A 7 -17.40 22.71 10.33
C LYS A 7 -16.10 23.50 10.25
N ASN A 8 -15.77 24.22 11.32
CA ASN A 8 -14.46 24.86 11.48
C ASN A 8 -13.36 23.80 11.38
N THR A 9 -12.29 24.06 10.61
CA THR A 9 -11.16 23.15 10.41
C THR A 9 -10.59 22.67 11.73
N GLY A 10 -10.49 23.55 12.74
CA GLY A 10 -10.00 23.18 14.07
C GLY A 10 -10.83 22.07 14.74
N ASN A 11 -12.15 22.12 14.59
CA ASN A 11 -13.05 21.10 15.16
C ASN A 11 -12.93 19.75 14.41
N ILE A 12 -12.72 19.78 13.10
CA ILE A 12 -12.47 18.56 12.31
C ILE A 12 -11.15 17.91 12.74
N LEU A 13 -10.08 18.70 12.84
CA LEU A 13 -8.76 18.22 13.28
C LEU A 13 -8.83 17.65 14.70
N PHE A 14 -9.57 18.28 15.59
CA PHE A 14 -9.75 17.78 16.96
C PHE A 14 -10.46 16.44 17.04
N ASN A 15 -11.61 16.31 16.36
CA ASN A 15 -12.34 15.03 16.32
C ASN A 15 -11.50 13.93 15.64
N LEU A 16 -10.66 14.27 14.67
CA LEU A 16 -9.70 13.36 14.04
C LEU A 16 -8.62 12.90 15.04
N VAL A 17 -8.04 13.81 15.82
CA VAL A 17 -7.06 13.46 16.88
C VAL A 17 -7.69 12.54 17.92
N ILE A 18 -8.91 12.84 18.37
CA ILE A 18 -9.64 11.95 19.30
C ILE A 18 -9.81 10.55 18.72
N PHE A 19 -10.21 10.46 17.44
CA PHE A 19 -10.36 9.19 16.75
C PHE A 19 -9.03 8.41 16.69
N PHE A 20 -7.91 9.10 16.44
CA PHE A 20 -6.58 8.47 16.44
C PHE A 20 -6.16 8.00 17.82
N VAL A 21 -6.36 8.80 18.86
CA VAL A 21 -6.08 8.40 20.25
C VAL A 21 -6.87 7.16 20.61
N PHE A 22 -8.17 7.12 20.31
CA PHE A 22 -9.00 5.93 20.53
C PHE A 22 -8.46 4.70 19.76
N SER A 23 -8.06 4.89 18.49
CA SER A 23 -7.50 3.82 17.66
C SER A 23 -6.16 3.31 18.21
N TYR A 24 -5.32 4.18 18.76
CA TYR A 24 -4.05 3.80 19.39
C TYR A 24 -4.24 3.10 20.74
N LEU A 25 -5.26 3.47 21.51
CA LEU A 25 -5.64 2.74 22.72
C LEU A 25 -6.10 1.32 22.37
N LEU A 26 -6.94 1.16 21.34
CA LEU A 26 -7.33 -0.16 20.85
C LEU A 26 -6.10 -0.96 20.38
N LEU A 27 -5.20 -0.33 19.62
CA LEU A 27 -3.96 -0.96 19.20
C LEU A 27 -3.12 -1.40 20.41
N ALA A 28 -3.00 -0.58 21.45
CA ALA A 28 -2.25 -0.90 22.66
C ALA A 28 -2.81 -2.13 23.40
N VAL A 29 -4.13 -2.33 23.38
CA VAL A 29 -4.77 -3.53 23.96
C VAL A 29 -4.44 -4.78 23.15
N VAL A 30 -4.42 -4.68 21.81
CA VAL A 30 -4.13 -5.81 20.92
C VAL A 30 -2.62 -6.09 20.80
N TRP A 31 -1.78 -5.08 21.07
CA TRP A 31 -0.34 -5.12 20.83
C TRP A 31 0.39 -6.28 21.54
N PRO A 32 0.17 -6.58 22.83
CA PRO A 32 0.82 -7.72 23.48
C PRO A 32 0.54 -9.06 22.80
N GLY A 33 -0.69 -9.25 22.30
CA GLY A 33 -1.06 -10.44 21.53
C GLY A 33 -0.27 -10.54 20.22
N LEU A 34 -0.10 -9.42 19.50
CA LEU A 34 0.72 -9.35 18.29
C LEU A 34 2.21 -9.63 18.57
N LEU A 35 2.75 -9.14 19.70
CA LEU A 35 4.12 -9.43 20.11
C LEU A 35 4.31 -10.92 20.44
N SER A 36 3.34 -11.54 21.12
CA SER A 36 3.40 -12.99 21.40
C SER A 36 3.34 -13.83 20.12
N LEU A 37 2.51 -13.45 19.15
CA LEU A 37 2.38 -14.14 17.86
C LEU A 37 3.63 -14.01 16.99
N SER A 38 4.32 -12.87 17.08
CA SER A 38 5.53 -12.60 16.29
C SER A 38 6.81 -13.11 16.95
N ALA A 39 6.77 -13.54 18.22
CA ALA A 39 7.93 -13.89 19.04
C ALA A 39 8.98 -12.75 19.17
N ILE A 40 8.58 -11.50 18.93
CA ILE A 40 9.44 -10.31 19.08
C ILE A 40 9.10 -9.64 20.41
N THR A 41 9.99 -9.75 21.39
CA THR A 41 9.79 -9.15 22.72
C THR A 41 10.64 -7.90 22.92
N ASN A 42 11.93 -7.96 22.55
CA ASN A 42 12.91 -6.92 22.90
C ASN A 42 12.63 -5.55 22.24
N VAL A 43 12.08 -5.55 21.03
CA VAL A 43 11.88 -4.32 20.22
C VAL A 43 10.40 -3.93 20.14
N GLY A 44 9.52 -4.62 20.88
CA GLY A 44 8.08 -4.47 20.75
C GLY A 44 7.57 -3.06 21.07
N GLY A 45 8.12 -2.41 22.10
CA GLY A 45 7.77 -1.03 22.45
C GLY A 45 8.24 -0.01 21.41
N LEU A 46 9.44 -0.22 20.84
CA LEU A 46 9.98 0.63 19.79
C LEU A 46 9.13 0.54 18.51
N LEU A 47 8.72 -0.68 18.11
CA LEU A 47 7.84 -0.90 16.96
C LEU A 47 6.44 -0.29 17.16
N PHE A 48 5.92 -0.28 18.40
CA PHE A 48 4.64 0.36 18.72
C PHE A 48 4.71 1.87 18.50
N LEU A 49 5.73 2.52 19.08
CA LEU A 49 5.95 3.95 18.90
C LEU A 49 6.17 4.31 17.42
N LEU A 50 6.95 3.50 16.72
CA LEU A 50 7.22 3.67 15.30
C LEU A 50 5.93 3.57 14.47
N THR A 51 5.03 2.64 14.80
CA THR A 51 3.72 2.52 14.16
C THR A 51 2.87 3.77 14.36
N ILE A 52 2.88 4.34 15.56
CA ILE A 52 2.16 5.59 15.87
C ILE A 52 2.75 6.76 15.08
N THR A 53 4.07 6.96 15.11
CA THR A 53 4.72 8.08 14.41
C THR A 53 4.57 7.97 12.90
N GLU A 54 4.67 6.76 12.34
CA GLU A 54 4.44 6.52 10.91
C GLU A 54 3.02 6.88 10.49
N HIS A 55 2.03 6.46 11.28
CA HIS A 55 0.64 6.79 11.05
C HIS A 55 0.40 8.31 11.14
N LEU A 56 0.84 8.95 12.23
CA LEU A 56 0.67 10.39 12.42
C LEU A 56 1.30 11.19 11.28
N SER A 57 2.49 10.81 10.83
CA SER A 57 3.16 11.51 9.73
C SER A 57 2.39 11.35 8.41
N GLN A 58 1.86 10.15 8.14
CA GLN A 58 1.00 9.89 6.98
C GLN A 58 -0.30 10.72 7.00
N GLU A 59 -0.89 10.93 8.17
CA GLU A 59 -2.08 11.78 8.33
C GLU A 59 -1.75 13.26 8.12
N CYS A 60 -0.66 13.75 8.71
CA CYS A 60 -0.21 15.13 8.50
C CYS A 60 0.14 15.39 7.02
N TYR A 61 0.77 14.43 6.36
CA TYR A 61 1.02 14.46 4.91
C TYR A 61 -0.29 14.67 4.13
N ARG A 62 -1.33 13.88 4.43
CA ARG A 62 -2.64 13.99 3.76
C ARG A 62 -3.31 15.35 3.99
N ILE A 63 -3.26 15.86 5.22
CA ILE A 63 -3.80 17.19 5.56
C ILE A 63 -3.12 18.27 4.72
N LEU A 64 -1.79 18.24 4.61
CA LEU A 64 -1.03 19.22 3.82
C LEU A 64 -1.33 19.13 2.32
N ILE A 65 -1.55 17.93 1.78
CA ILE A 65 -1.99 17.75 0.38
C ILE A 65 -3.37 18.37 0.16
N ILE A 66 -4.33 18.13 1.06
CA ILE A 66 -5.69 18.70 0.97
C ILE A 66 -5.65 20.23 1.04
N LYS A 67 -4.69 20.80 1.77
CA LYS A 67 -4.45 22.24 1.88
C LYS A 67 -3.55 22.80 0.78
N GLU A 68 -3.33 22.04 -0.29
CA GLU A 68 -2.54 22.43 -1.46
C GLU A 68 -1.06 22.77 -1.15
N ARG A 69 -0.55 22.34 0.02
CA ARG A 69 0.85 22.51 0.44
C ARG A 69 1.72 21.33 -0.01
N ILE A 70 1.65 21.01 -1.30
CA ILE A 70 2.25 19.79 -1.90
C ILE A 70 3.77 19.72 -1.67
N THR A 71 4.48 20.84 -1.79
CA THR A 71 5.94 20.89 -1.59
C THR A 71 6.34 20.49 -0.17
N ILE A 72 5.62 20.98 0.84
CA ILE A 72 5.87 20.67 2.25
C ILE A 72 5.51 19.21 2.53
N ALA A 73 4.38 18.74 1.99
CA ALA A 73 3.97 17.35 2.13
C ALA A 73 5.05 16.39 1.58
N ASN A 74 5.54 16.62 0.36
CA ASN A 74 6.59 15.79 -0.23
C ASN A 74 7.91 15.87 0.54
N PHE A 75 8.25 17.02 1.13
CA PHE A 75 9.41 17.15 2.00
C PHE A 75 9.28 16.30 3.27
N ILE A 76 8.10 16.31 3.93
CA ILE A 76 7.82 15.46 5.11
C ILE A 76 7.90 13.98 4.73
N LEU A 77 7.35 13.59 3.58
CA LEU A 77 7.44 12.22 3.08
C LEU A 77 8.91 11.79 2.87
N PHE A 78 9.74 12.67 2.32
CA PHE A 78 11.16 12.43 2.13
C PHE A 78 11.90 12.23 3.47
N ILE A 79 11.60 13.04 4.49
CA ILE A 79 12.17 12.88 5.83
C ILE A 79 11.76 11.53 6.43
N ARG A 80 10.47 11.19 6.37
CA ARG A 80 9.93 9.97 6.96
C ARG A 80 10.47 8.70 6.32
N SER A 81 10.58 8.66 4.99
CA SER A 81 10.75 7.41 4.24
C SER A 81 12.05 7.33 3.43
N GLY A 82 12.76 8.44 3.21
CA GLY A 82 13.90 8.50 2.29
C GLY A 82 15.24 8.78 2.97
N ILE A 83 15.36 9.94 3.62
CA ILE A 83 16.65 10.48 4.06
C ILE A 83 17.41 9.54 5.00
N TRP A 84 16.71 8.90 5.95
CA TRP A 84 17.34 8.06 6.96
C TRP A 84 17.90 6.76 6.38
N CYS A 85 17.32 6.25 5.29
CA CYS A 85 17.82 5.07 4.58
C CYS A 85 19.22 5.35 4.00
N TYR A 86 19.41 6.51 3.37
CA TYR A 86 20.72 6.90 2.81
C TYR A 86 21.79 7.11 3.90
N LEU A 87 21.40 7.53 5.10
CA LEU A 87 22.30 7.61 6.25
C LEU A 87 22.64 6.23 6.82
N CYS A 88 21.66 5.31 6.86
CA CYS A 88 21.86 3.96 7.40
C CYS A 88 22.73 3.08 6.49
N VAL A 89 22.71 3.27 5.17
CA VAL A 89 23.45 2.40 4.23
C VAL A 89 24.97 2.41 4.46
N PRO A 90 25.66 3.57 4.55
CA PRO A 90 27.08 3.60 4.91
C PRO A 90 27.36 3.02 6.28
N LEU A 91 26.51 3.31 7.27
CA LEU A 91 26.68 2.81 8.63
C LEU A 91 26.59 1.27 8.69
N LEU A 92 25.67 0.69 7.92
CA LEU A 92 25.55 -0.75 7.72
C LEU A 92 26.78 -1.33 7.01
N PHE A 93 27.28 -0.64 5.97
CA PHE A 93 28.45 -1.07 5.22
C PHE A 93 29.70 -1.17 6.10
N PHE A 94 29.91 -0.19 6.98
CA PHE A 94 30.99 -0.18 7.96
C PHE A 94 30.69 -0.97 9.24
N LYS A 95 29.56 -1.69 9.31
CA LYS A 95 29.09 -2.47 10.48
C LYS A 95 29.06 -1.64 11.78
N MET A 96 28.78 -0.34 11.67
CA MET A 96 28.71 0.58 12.81
C MET A 96 27.33 0.62 13.47
N VAL A 97 26.32 0.03 12.83
CA VAL A 97 24.95 -0.03 13.36
C VAL A 97 24.38 -1.44 13.33
N ASN A 98 23.65 -1.78 14.38
CA ASN A 98 22.87 -3.01 14.49
C ASN A 98 21.40 -2.77 14.09
N LEU A 99 20.64 -3.85 13.91
CA LEU A 99 19.22 -3.78 13.50
C LEU A 99 18.37 -2.90 14.42
N GLU A 100 18.57 -2.99 15.74
CA GLU A 100 17.84 -2.19 16.71
C GLU A 100 18.12 -0.68 16.56
N GLN A 101 19.36 -0.30 16.28
CA GLN A 101 19.75 1.09 16.03
C GLN A 101 19.11 1.63 14.75
N ILE A 102 18.91 0.78 13.73
CA ILE A 102 18.17 1.16 12.51
C ILE A 102 16.72 1.52 12.85
N PHE A 103 16.07 0.77 13.74
CA PHE A 103 14.72 1.11 14.20
C PHE A 103 14.69 2.42 14.98
N TYR A 104 15.73 2.75 15.76
CA TYR A 104 15.84 4.06 16.39
C TYR A 104 16.02 5.21 15.38
N PHE A 105 16.85 5.02 14.35
CA PHE A 105 16.96 5.99 13.26
C PHE A 105 15.61 6.19 12.56
N TRP A 106 14.92 5.10 12.23
CA TRP A 106 13.60 5.18 11.61
C TRP A 106 12.61 5.90 12.53
N LEU A 107 12.52 5.54 13.82
CA LEU A 107 11.65 6.23 14.78
C LEU A 107 11.98 7.73 14.85
N PHE A 108 13.27 8.09 14.94
CA PHE A 108 13.69 9.48 15.05
C PHE A 108 13.23 10.30 13.83
N PHE A 109 13.48 9.82 12.62
CA PHE A 109 13.07 10.53 11.41
C PHE A 109 11.55 10.52 11.20
N SER A 110 10.86 9.46 11.63
CA SER A 110 9.40 9.41 11.64
C SER A 110 8.82 10.44 12.61
N ALA A 111 9.33 10.53 13.85
CA ALA A 111 8.93 11.53 14.84
C ALA A 111 9.27 12.97 14.40
N LEU A 112 10.47 13.18 13.83
CA LEU A 112 10.89 14.47 13.27
C LEU A 112 9.94 14.93 12.16
N SER A 113 9.52 14.00 11.29
CA SER A 113 8.57 14.32 10.23
C SER A 113 7.20 14.76 10.78
N VAL A 114 6.71 14.13 11.86
CA VAL A 114 5.49 14.54 12.56
C VAL A 114 5.67 15.94 13.16
N PHE A 115 6.76 16.19 13.88
CA PHE A 115 7.03 17.47 14.52
C PHE A 115 7.03 18.62 13.51
N ILE A 116 7.77 18.47 12.40
CA ILE A 116 7.83 19.46 11.32
C ILE A 116 6.43 19.66 10.71
N ALA A 117 5.70 18.58 10.45
CA ALA A 117 4.37 18.66 9.85
C ALA A 117 3.36 19.40 10.74
N VAL A 118 3.33 19.09 12.03
CA VAL A 118 2.46 19.75 13.01
C VAL A 118 2.82 21.23 13.14
N ALA A 119 4.11 21.58 13.19
CA ALA A 119 4.55 22.97 13.24
C ALA A 119 4.06 23.78 12.03
N PHE A 120 4.09 23.20 10.83
CA PHE A 120 3.51 23.83 9.63
C PHE A 120 1.99 23.93 9.71
N ILE A 121 1.30 22.86 10.11
CA ILE A 121 -0.18 22.87 10.19
C ILE A 121 -0.66 23.93 11.18
N VAL A 122 -0.07 24.03 12.37
CA VAL A 122 -0.42 25.04 13.38
C VAL A 122 -0.11 26.45 12.91
N LYS A 123 0.95 26.64 12.12
CA LYS A 123 1.27 27.95 11.54
C LYS A 123 0.25 28.40 10.48
N PHE A 124 -0.30 27.45 9.71
CA PHE A 124 -1.24 27.77 8.63
C PHE A 124 -2.71 27.77 9.07
N GLU A 125 -3.04 27.05 10.14
CA GLU A 125 -4.39 26.96 10.67
C GLU A 125 -4.48 27.71 12.00
N SER A 126 -5.38 28.69 12.08
CA SER A 126 -5.72 29.36 13.35
C SER A 126 -6.59 28.43 14.20
N VAL A 127 -6.00 27.37 14.76
CA VAL A 127 -6.69 26.44 15.64
C VAL A 127 -6.79 27.06 17.03
N MET A 128 -7.99 27.48 17.43
CA MET A 128 -8.24 27.95 18.79
C MET A 128 -8.83 26.81 19.64
N PHE A 129 -8.44 26.75 20.92
CA PHE A 129 -8.96 25.75 21.86
C PHE A 129 -10.49 25.80 22.06
N SER A 130 -11.11 26.96 21.79
CA SER A 130 -12.57 27.15 21.83
C SER A 130 -13.34 26.41 20.74
N ASP A 131 -12.66 25.91 19.71
CA ASP A 131 -13.29 25.22 18.57
C ASP A 131 -13.55 23.73 18.84
N PHE A 132 -13.11 23.22 19.99
CA PHE A 132 -13.12 21.80 20.31
C PHE A 132 -14.46 21.35 20.88
N LYS A 133 -15.27 20.71 20.03
CA LYS A 133 -16.51 20.03 20.44
C LYS A 133 -16.50 18.60 19.93
N ILE A 134 -16.63 17.65 20.86
CA ILE A 134 -16.72 16.22 20.52
C ILE A 134 -18.06 15.96 19.85
N ASP A 135 -18.04 15.49 18.61
CA ASP A 135 -19.23 15.10 17.86
C ASP A 135 -19.25 13.58 17.67
N LEU A 136 -19.79 12.87 18.67
CA LEU A 136 -19.92 11.41 18.65
C LEU A 136 -20.78 10.92 17.48
N GLY A 137 -21.78 11.70 17.06
CA GLY A 137 -22.65 11.37 15.93
C GLY A 137 -21.90 11.40 14.60
N TRP A 138 -21.00 12.36 14.42
CA TRP A 138 -20.09 12.41 13.28
C TRP A 138 -19.06 11.29 13.31
N LEU A 139 -18.45 11.02 14.47
CA LEU A 139 -17.45 9.95 14.62
C LEU A 139 -18.04 8.56 14.34
N LYS A 140 -19.23 8.26 14.89
CA LYS A 140 -19.94 6.98 14.64
C LYS A 140 -20.31 6.80 13.17
N ARG A 141 -20.80 7.88 12.51
CA ARG A 141 -21.09 7.86 11.07
C ARG A 141 -19.83 7.63 10.24
N GLY A 142 -18.76 8.35 10.55
CA GLY A 142 -17.47 8.23 9.87
C GLY A 142 -16.88 6.82 9.98
N ILE A 143 -16.88 6.23 11.18
CA ILE A 143 -16.44 4.85 11.38
C ILE A 143 -17.27 3.88 10.52
N LYS A 144 -18.60 3.97 10.57
CA LYS A 144 -19.47 3.06 9.82
C LYS A 144 -19.23 3.14 8.32
N THR A 145 -19.08 4.34 7.76
CA THR A 145 -18.85 4.52 6.31
C THR A 145 -17.45 4.07 5.91
N SER A 146 -16.44 4.40 6.71
CA SER A 146 -15.04 4.12 6.39
C SER A 146 -14.64 2.66 6.66
N PHE A 147 -15.37 1.94 7.51
CA PHE A 147 -15.07 0.57 7.87
C PHE A 147 -15.06 -0.38 6.66
N TYR A 148 -16.00 -0.23 5.72
CA TYR A 148 -16.03 -1.06 4.52
C TYR A 148 -14.81 -0.84 3.61
N PHE A 149 -14.41 0.42 3.43
CA PHE A 149 -13.20 0.77 2.68
C PHE A 149 -11.93 0.30 3.39
N PHE A 150 -11.90 0.44 4.72
CA PHE A 150 -10.83 -0.08 5.56
C PHE A 150 -10.69 -1.58 5.40
N LEU A 151 -11.78 -2.35 5.49
CA LEU A 151 -11.77 -3.80 5.32
C LEU A 151 -11.30 -4.22 3.93
N GLY A 152 -11.80 -3.59 2.87
CA GLY A 152 -11.37 -3.89 1.49
C GLY A 152 -9.89 -3.61 1.25
N THR A 153 -9.37 -2.53 1.84
CA THR A 153 -7.95 -2.18 1.76
C THR A 153 -7.11 -3.11 2.62
N LEU A 154 -7.59 -3.49 3.80
CA LEU A 154 -6.93 -4.43 4.69
C LEU A 154 -6.78 -5.80 4.02
N CYS A 155 -7.82 -6.31 3.36
CA CYS A 155 -7.74 -7.57 2.62
C CYS A 155 -6.72 -7.51 1.48
N LEU A 156 -6.72 -6.42 0.70
CA LEU A 156 -5.74 -6.22 -0.37
C LEU A 156 -4.30 -6.15 0.18
N ARG A 157 -4.09 -5.44 1.29
CA ARG A 157 -2.78 -5.34 1.93
C ARG A 157 -2.37 -6.66 2.56
N ALA A 158 -3.29 -7.41 3.15
CA ALA A 158 -3.03 -8.71 3.75
C ALA A 158 -2.45 -9.70 2.73
N ILE A 159 -2.93 -9.71 1.49
CA ILE A 159 -2.35 -10.55 0.41
C ILE A 159 -0.85 -10.27 0.24
N ASN A 160 -0.44 -8.99 0.29
CA ASN A 160 0.94 -8.55 0.06
C ASN A 160 1.85 -8.66 1.31
N TYR A 161 1.33 -9.06 2.47
CA TYR A 161 2.10 -9.17 3.72
C TYR A 161 2.02 -10.56 4.36
N LEU A 162 0.90 -11.27 4.19
CA LEU A 162 0.74 -12.64 4.67
C LEU A 162 1.67 -13.60 3.93
N ASP A 163 2.09 -13.29 2.71
CA ASP A 163 3.16 -14.01 2.01
C ASP A 163 4.41 -14.19 2.89
N LYS A 164 4.87 -13.13 3.56
CA LYS A 164 6.04 -13.13 4.45
C LYS A 164 5.74 -13.87 5.74
N VAL A 165 4.55 -13.67 6.31
CA VAL A 165 4.13 -14.35 7.56
C VAL A 165 4.07 -15.86 7.34
N ILE A 166 3.49 -16.33 6.25
CA ILE A 166 3.45 -17.74 5.89
C ILE A 166 4.88 -18.22 5.61
N ALA A 167 5.65 -17.48 4.81
CA ALA A 167 7.03 -17.84 4.45
C ALA A 167 7.95 -18.07 5.67
N VAL A 168 7.86 -17.25 6.72
CA VAL A 168 8.69 -17.40 7.95
C VAL A 168 8.54 -18.80 8.59
N HIS A 169 7.38 -19.42 8.50
CA HIS A 169 7.11 -20.72 9.13
C HIS A 169 7.65 -21.91 8.32
N PHE A 170 7.95 -21.70 7.03
CA PHE A 170 8.36 -22.77 6.10
C PHE A 170 9.75 -22.57 5.50
N ILE A 171 10.37 -21.40 5.69
CA ILE A 171 11.62 -21.01 5.03
C ILE A 171 12.58 -20.45 6.07
N ALA A 172 13.85 -20.88 6.01
CA ALA A 172 14.91 -20.34 6.85
C ALA A 172 15.10 -18.82 6.66
N SER A 173 15.37 -18.09 7.74
CA SER A 173 15.44 -16.63 7.78
C SER A 173 16.34 -15.97 6.71
N PRO A 174 17.52 -16.51 6.34
CA PRO A 174 18.35 -15.91 5.28
C PRO A 174 17.65 -15.87 3.91
N LYS A 175 16.93 -16.95 3.56
CA LYS A 175 16.19 -17.04 2.30
C LYS A 175 14.97 -16.10 2.28
N LEU A 176 14.33 -15.86 3.43
CA LEU A 176 13.29 -14.85 3.54
C LEU A 176 13.82 -13.44 3.21
N GLY A 177 15.05 -13.12 3.62
CA GLY A 177 15.72 -11.86 3.27
C GLY A 177 15.88 -11.68 1.75
N VAL A 178 16.25 -12.75 1.03
CA VAL A 178 16.33 -12.76 -0.45
C VAL A 178 14.96 -12.45 -1.07
N TYR A 179 13.91 -13.07 -0.56
CA TYR A 179 12.55 -12.81 -1.01
C TYR A 179 12.11 -11.36 -0.77
N VAL A 180 12.33 -10.84 0.45
CA VAL A 180 11.97 -9.45 0.81
C VAL A 180 12.75 -8.45 -0.06
N PHE A 181 14.00 -8.74 -0.38
CA PHE A 181 14.79 -7.94 -1.33
C PHE A 181 14.14 -7.90 -2.73
N PHE A 182 13.80 -9.07 -3.28
CA PHE A 182 13.13 -9.15 -4.59
C PHE A 182 11.77 -8.46 -4.62
N PHE A 183 10.99 -8.61 -3.57
CA PHE A 183 9.73 -7.90 -3.39
C PHE A 183 9.93 -6.39 -3.32
N GLY A 184 11.00 -5.93 -2.65
CA GLY A 184 11.39 -4.53 -2.58
C GLY A 184 11.69 -3.90 -3.95
N ILE A 185 12.45 -4.61 -4.80
CA ILE A 185 12.74 -4.14 -6.18
C ILE A 185 11.44 -4.07 -6.99
N SER A 186 10.61 -5.11 -6.93
CA SER A 186 9.33 -5.13 -7.65
C SER A 186 8.41 -3.99 -7.20
N SER A 187 8.34 -3.73 -5.89
CA SER A 187 7.58 -2.62 -5.31
C SER A 187 8.09 -1.25 -5.76
N ALA A 188 9.41 -1.08 -5.92
CA ALA A 188 9.99 0.15 -6.45
C ALA A 188 9.58 0.39 -7.91
N VAL A 189 9.59 -0.65 -8.75
CA VAL A 189 9.09 -0.57 -10.13
C VAL A 189 7.60 -0.23 -10.16
N GLN A 190 6.81 -0.85 -9.29
CA GLN A 190 5.38 -0.55 -9.15
C GLN A 190 5.13 0.91 -8.77
N ALA A 191 5.88 1.46 -7.81
CA ALA A 191 5.76 2.87 -7.42
C ALA A 191 6.04 3.83 -8.59
N ILE A 192 7.00 3.51 -9.45
CA ILE A 192 7.28 4.28 -10.67
C ILE A 192 6.09 4.22 -11.64
N ILE A 193 5.50 3.04 -11.86
CA ILE A 193 4.31 2.87 -12.71
C ILE A 193 3.13 3.68 -12.16
N ASP A 194 2.92 3.66 -10.84
CA ASP A 194 1.85 4.41 -10.18
C ASP A 194 1.98 5.92 -10.41
N VAL A 195 3.19 6.47 -10.37
CA VAL A 195 3.45 7.89 -10.63
C VAL A 195 3.33 8.22 -12.12
N LEU A 196 3.98 7.45 -12.99
CA LEU A 196 4.04 7.76 -14.44
C LEU A 196 2.71 7.56 -15.15
N VAL A 197 1.88 6.63 -14.66
CA VAL A 197 0.66 6.20 -15.33
C VAL A 197 -0.55 6.40 -14.45
N VAL A 198 -0.67 5.69 -13.33
CA VAL A 198 -1.92 5.65 -12.55
C VAL A 198 -2.34 7.06 -12.13
N THR A 199 -1.48 7.79 -11.43
CA THR A 199 -1.77 9.15 -10.93
C THR A 199 -2.10 10.13 -12.05
N ARG A 200 -1.55 9.92 -13.25
CA ARG A 200 -1.74 10.80 -14.41
C ARG A 200 -3.05 10.55 -15.16
N TYR A 201 -3.43 9.29 -15.36
CA TYR A 201 -4.56 8.93 -16.24
C TYR A 201 -5.84 8.57 -15.47
N TYR A 202 -5.75 8.19 -14.20
CA TYR A 202 -6.93 7.90 -13.39
C TYR A 202 -7.91 9.09 -13.29
N PRO A 203 -7.48 10.32 -12.97
CA PRO A 203 -8.41 11.43 -12.77
C PRO A 203 -9.24 11.77 -14.01
N SER A 204 -8.62 11.72 -15.20
CA SER A 204 -9.32 11.98 -16.47
C SER A 204 -10.35 10.91 -16.81
N LEU A 205 -10.05 9.63 -16.52
CA LEU A 205 -11.02 8.54 -16.68
C LEU A 205 -12.23 8.73 -15.76
N VAL A 206 -12.01 9.06 -14.49
CA VAL A 206 -13.11 9.29 -13.52
C VAL A 206 -14.00 10.43 -13.98
N LYS A 207 -13.39 11.54 -14.38
CA LYS A 207 -14.13 12.71 -14.85
C LYS A 207 -15.01 12.37 -16.06
N ALA A 208 -14.44 11.72 -17.08
CA ALA A 208 -15.17 11.33 -18.28
C ALA A 208 -16.37 10.40 -17.99
N ILE A 209 -16.21 9.48 -17.04
CA ILE A 209 -17.29 8.57 -16.64
C ILE A 209 -18.38 9.31 -15.86
N GLN A 210 -18.00 10.21 -14.96
CA GLN A 210 -18.94 11.00 -14.15
C GLN A 210 -19.75 11.99 -15.01
N GLU A 211 -19.11 12.58 -16.03
CA GLU A 211 -19.75 13.46 -17.01
C GLU A 211 -20.59 12.69 -18.05
N SER A 212 -20.61 11.36 -17.97
CA SER A 212 -21.32 10.48 -18.93
C SER A 212 -20.90 10.69 -20.39
N ASN A 213 -19.68 11.18 -20.62
CA ASN A 213 -19.11 11.37 -21.95
C ASN A 213 -18.53 10.04 -22.46
N ASN A 214 -19.30 9.32 -23.28
CA ASN A 214 -18.94 7.97 -23.74
C ASN A 214 -17.68 7.94 -24.60
N ILE A 215 -17.54 8.89 -25.53
CA ILE A 215 -16.40 8.98 -26.46
C ILE A 215 -15.12 9.25 -25.67
N GLU A 216 -15.18 10.21 -24.73
CA GLU A 216 -14.04 10.53 -23.89
C GLU A 216 -13.70 9.41 -22.91
N THR A 217 -14.71 8.72 -22.37
CA THR A 217 -14.51 7.52 -21.53
C THR A 217 -13.75 6.44 -22.29
N GLN A 218 -14.15 6.10 -23.50
CA GLN A 218 -13.48 5.08 -24.31
C GLN A 218 -12.04 5.49 -24.67
N LYS A 219 -11.85 6.75 -25.04
CA LYS A 219 -10.53 7.29 -25.36
C LYS A 219 -9.60 7.27 -24.15
N THR A 220 -10.04 7.78 -23.00
CA THR A 220 -9.25 7.85 -21.77
C THR A 220 -8.96 6.45 -21.21
N PHE A 221 -9.95 5.54 -21.22
CA PHE A 221 -9.77 4.16 -20.79
C PHE A 221 -8.76 3.41 -21.66
N THR A 222 -8.90 3.48 -22.99
CA THR A 222 -7.99 2.80 -23.93
C THR A 222 -6.58 3.35 -23.81
N LEU A 223 -6.44 4.67 -23.65
CA LEU A 223 -5.15 5.30 -23.41
C LEU A 223 -4.53 4.83 -22.09
N PHE A 224 -5.30 4.80 -21.00
CA PHE A 224 -4.83 4.33 -19.70
C PHE A 224 -4.39 2.86 -19.77
N LYS A 225 -5.21 1.98 -20.35
CA LYS A 225 -4.90 0.56 -20.58
C LYS A 225 -3.60 0.38 -21.37
N LYS A 226 -3.46 1.10 -22.50
CA LYS A 226 -2.26 1.02 -23.35
C LYS A 226 -1.00 1.51 -22.62
N LYS A 227 -1.11 2.61 -21.86
CA LYS A 227 0.01 3.15 -21.09
C LYS A 227 0.41 2.23 -19.94
N ILE A 228 -0.55 1.67 -19.22
CA ILE A 228 -0.27 0.67 -18.18
C ILE A 228 0.46 -0.53 -18.76
N PHE A 229 -0.04 -1.10 -19.87
CA PHE A 229 0.59 -2.24 -20.51
C PHE A 229 2.03 -1.91 -20.93
N PHE A 230 2.22 -0.80 -21.64
CA PHE A 230 3.55 -0.35 -22.09
C PHE A 230 4.52 -0.18 -20.92
N TYR A 231 4.21 0.67 -19.94
CA TYR A 231 5.12 0.94 -18.83
C TYR A 231 5.33 -0.28 -17.93
N ASN A 232 4.31 -1.10 -17.71
CA ASN A 232 4.43 -2.32 -16.92
C ASN A 232 5.47 -3.28 -17.53
N PHE A 233 5.31 -3.63 -18.80
CA PHE A 233 6.24 -4.55 -19.45
C PHE A 233 7.61 -3.91 -19.69
N SER A 234 7.69 -2.66 -20.15
CA SER A 234 8.97 -2.00 -20.38
C SER A 234 9.79 -1.88 -19.10
N LEU A 235 9.21 -1.44 -17.98
CA LEU A 235 9.96 -1.27 -16.74
C LEU A 235 10.33 -2.62 -16.11
N PHE A 236 9.45 -3.63 -16.16
CA PHE A 236 9.81 -4.95 -15.64
C PHE A 236 10.86 -5.67 -16.50
N ILE A 237 10.77 -5.57 -17.84
CA ILE A 237 11.79 -6.08 -18.76
C ILE A 237 13.16 -5.44 -18.49
N LEU A 238 13.20 -4.14 -18.19
CA LEU A 238 14.44 -3.46 -17.80
C LEU A 238 14.92 -3.87 -16.39
N SER A 239 13.99 -4.11 -15.47
CA SER A 239 14.33 -4.45 -14.07
C SER A 239 14.97 -5.83 -13.92
N ILE A 240 14.62 -6.81 -14.76
CA ILE A 240 15.14 -8.17 -14.70
C ILE A 240 16.67 -8.21 -14.91
N PRO A 241 17.23 -7.73 -16.03
CA PRO A 241 18.68 -7.71 -16.23
C PRO A 241 19.38 -6.77 -15.25
N ALA A 242 18.77 -5.64 -14.87
CA ALA A 242 19.34 -4.72 -13.88
C ALA A 242 19.49 -5.38 -12.50
N CYS A 243 18.46 -6.08 -12.02
CA CYS A 243 18.48 -6.82 -10.77
C CYS A 243 19.52 -7.96 -10.82
N TYR A 244 19.54 -8.72 -11.92
CA TYR A 244 20.51 -9.80 -12.10
C TYR A 244 21.96 -9.29 -12.09
N LEU A 245 22.24 -8.20 -12.81
CA LEU A 245 23.55 -7.56 -12.85
C LEU A 245 23.98 -7.09 -11.45
N MET A 246 23.08 -6.44 -10.71
CA MET A 246 23.33 -5.99 -9.34
C MET A 246 23.70 -7.17 -8.43
N ILE A 247 22.97 -8.29 -8.51
CA ILE A 247 23.27 -9.49 -7.73
C ILE A 247 24.66 -10.04 -8.08
N LYS A 248 24.99 -10.09 -9.37
CA LYS A 248 26.28 -10.60 -9.83
C LYS A 248 27.44 -9.71 -9.34
N ILE A 249 27.28 -8.39 -9.37
CA ILE A 249 28.26 -7.43 -8.85
C ILE A 249 28.47 -7.60 -7.34
N THR A 250 27.39 -7.87 -6.60
CA THR A 250 27.47 -8.05 -5.13
C THR A 250 28.00 -9.44 -4.72
N GLY A 251 28.18 -10.38 -5.65
CA GLY A 251 28.73 -11.71 -5.39
C GLY A 251 27.84 -12.62 -4.54
N LYS A 252 26.54 -12.31 -4.40
CA LYS A 252 25.63 -13.04 -3.51
C LYS A 252 24.99 -14.24 -4.23
N ILE A 253 25.67 -15.40 -4.18
CA ILE A 253 25.25 -16.64 -4.85
C ILE A 253 23.83 -17.08 -4.47
N GLU A 254 23.43 -16.92 -3.20
CA GLU A 254 22.09 -17.27 -2.73
C GLU A 254 20.97 -16.53 -3.48
N TYR A 255 21.22 -15.31 -3.94
CA TYR A 255 20.24 -14.51 -4.68
C TYR A 255 20.11 -15.01 -6.12
N VAL A 256 21.22 -15.44 -6.73
CA VAL A 256 21.23 -16.04 -8.08
C VAL A 256 20.42 -17.32 -8.08
N ASN A 257 20.62 -18.20 -7.09
CA ASN A 257 19.94 -19.48 -7.00
C ASN A 257 18.42 -19.35 -6.86
N ASN A 258 17.95 -18.26 -6.23
CA ASN A 258 16.53 -18.00 -6.00
C ASN A 258 15.95 -16.93 -6.94
N PHE A 259 16.65 -16.59 -8.03
CA PHE A 259 16.23 -15.53 -8.94
C PHE A 259 14.87 -15.79 -9.60
N ILE A 260 14.46 -17.05 -9.71
CA ILE A 260 13.11 -17.42 -10.15
C ILE A 260 12.01 -16.78 -9.30
N TRP A 261 12.25 -16.53 -8.01
CA TRP A 261 11.29 -15.85 -7.14
C TRP A 261 11.04 -14.42 -7.61
N TYR A 262 12.08 -13.71 -8.06
CA TYR A 262 11.93 -12.37 -8.64
C TYR A 262 11.01 -12.40 -9.86
N ILE A 263 11.20 -13.36 -10.76
CA ILE A 263 10.38 -13.51 -11.96
C ILE A 263 8.90 -13.73 -11.59
N LEU A 264 8.63 -14.59 -10.61
CA LEU A 264 7.27 -14.87 -10.14
C LEU A 264 6.63 -13.66 -9.43
N ILE A 265 7.39 -12.90 -8.65
CA ILE A 265 6.93 -11.65 -8.03
C ILE A 265 6.60 -10.61 -9.11
N VAL A 266 7.46 -10.47 -10.13
CA VAL A 266 7.22 -9.58 -11.28
C VAL A 266 5.95 -9.97 -12.03
N ALA A 267 5.74 -11.26 -12.27
CA ALA A 267 4.52 -11.76 -12.90
C ALA A 267 3.28 -11.40 -12.06
N SER A 268 3.34 -11.65 -10.76
CA SER A 268 2.25 -11.35 -9.82
C SER A 268 1.91 -9.86 -9.75
N THR A 269 2.94 -9.01 -9.62
CA THR A 269 2.79 -7.55 -9.52
C THR A 269 2.29 -6.97 -10.85
N SER A 270 2.72 -7.53 -11.97
CA SER A 270 2.21 -7.17 -13.30
C SER A 270 0.71 -7.39 -13.43
N LEU A 271 0.17 -8.49 -12.89
CA LEU A 271 -1.26 -8.77 -12.90
C LEU A 271 -2.05 -7.71 -12.13
N ILE A 272 -1.55 -7.29 -10.96
CA ILE A 272 -2.16 -6.19 -10.19
C ILE A 272 -2.16 -4.90 -11.01
N ASN A 273 -1.04 -4.51 -11.60
CA ASN A 273 -0.91 -3.27 -12.37
C ASN A 273 -1.86 -3.25 -13.56
N ILE A 274 -1.96 -4.36 -14.30
CA ILE A 274 -2.88 -4.51 -15.44
C ILE A 274 -4.35 -4.43 -14.98
N SER A 275 -4.66 -4.77 -13.72
CA SER A 275 -6.01 -4.67 -13.17
C SER A 275 -6.46 -3.22 -12.89
N MET A 276 -5.54 -2.25 -12.83
CA MET A 276 -5.82 -0.89 -12.37
C MET A 276 -6.80 -0.10 -13.24
N PRO A 277 -6.73 -0.11 -14.59
CA PRO A 277 -7.73 0.56 -15.42
C PRO A 277 -9.16 0.10 -15.12
N TYR A 278 -9.37 -1.21 -14.96
CA TYR A 278 -10.68 -1.78 -14.63
C TYR A 278 -11.13 -1.40 -13.22
N HIS A 279 -10.20 -1.44 -12.26
CA HIS A 279 -10.47 -1.03 -10.88
C HIS A 279 -11.00 0.41 -10.83
N TYR A 280 -10.34 1.33 -11.51
CA TYR A 280 -10.72 2.73 -11.49
C TYR A 280 -11.99 3.03 -12.30
N ALA A 281 -12.25 2.30 -13.38
CA ALA A 281 -13.52 2.39 -14.08
C ALA A 281 -14.70 1.94 -13.18
N LEU A 282 -14.57 0.80 -12.49
CA LEU A 282 -15.58 0.33 -11.54
C LEU A 282 -15.75 1.25 -10.34
N TYR A 283 -14.64 1.79 -9.82
CA TYR A 283 -14.64 2.77 -8.75
C TYR A 283 -15.42 4.04 -9.13
N SER A 284 -15.21 4.57 -10.35
CA SER A 284 -15.94 5.76 -10.81
C SER A 284 -17.47 5.55 -10.91
N LYS A 285 -17.92 4.30 -11.09
CA LYS A 285 -19.32 3.87 -11.07
C LYS A 285 -19.84 3.51 -9.67
N LYS A 286 -19.09 3.81 -8.60
CA LYS A 286 -19.44 3.54 -7.20
C LYS A 286 -19.68 2.04 -6.90
N LYS A 287 -18.97 1.14 -7.60
CA LYS A 287 -19.04 -0.32 -7.35
C LYS A 287 -18.11 -0.77 -6.22
N ASP A 288 -18.00 0.03 -5.17
CA ASP A 288 -17.06 -0.17 -4.06
C ASP A 288 -17.28 -1.51 -3.36
N VAL A 289 -18.54 -1.92 -3.16
CA VAL A 289 -18.89 -3.19 -2.53
C VAL A 289 -18.38 -4.38 -3.34
N SER A 290 -18.53 -4.34 -4.68
CA SER A 290 -18.03 -5.41 -5.56
C SER A 290 -16.50 -5.47 -5.54
N LEU A 291 -15.82 -4.32 -5.50
CA LEU A 291 -14.36 -4.27 -5.38
C LEU A 291 -13.88 -4.86 -4.04
N ILE A 292 -14.58 -4.58 -2.94
CA ILE A 292 -14.29 -5.17 -1.62
C ILE A 292 -14.46 -6.70 -1.68
N GLN A 293 -15.58 -7.19 -2.24
CA GLN A 293 -15.84 -8.62 -2.37
C GLN A 293 -14.73 -9.34 -3.17
N VAL A 294 -14.26 -8.74 -4.27
CA VAL A 294 -13.13 -9.27 -5.05
C VAL A 294 -11.88 -9.40 -4.19
N ASN A 295 -11.52 -8.37 -3.41
CA ASN A 295 -10.34 -8.43 -2.54
C ASN A 295 -10.47 -9.46 -1.42
N VAL A 296 -11.66 -9.61 -0.82
CA VAL A 296 -11.93 -10.62 0.23
C VAL A 296 -11.79 -12.04 -0.34
N ILE A 297 -12.40 -12.31 -1.49
CA ILE A 297 -12.30 -13.63 -2.13
C ILE A 297 -10.86 -13.91 -2.56
N ALA A 298 -10.16 -12.92 -3.12
CA ALA A 298 -8.76 -13.05 -3.49
C ALA A 298 -7.86 -13.41 -2.29
N LEU A 299 -8.11 -12.82 -1.11
CA LEU A 299 -7.39 -13.13 0.12
C LEU A 299 -7.65 -14.58 0.56
N ILE A 300 -8.91 -15.03 0.52
CA ILE A 300 -9.26 -16.41 0.88
C ILE A 300 -8.58 -17.39 -0.09
N LEU A 301 -8.61 -17.11 -1.39
CA LEU A 301 -7.92 -17.91 -2.41
C LEU A 301 -6.41 -17.93 -2.18
N PHE A 302 -5.80 -16.79 -1.89
CA PHE A 302 -4.38 -16.70 -1.57
C PHE A 302 -4.02 -17.65 -0.42
N VAL A 303 -4.72 -17.54 0.71
CA VAL A 303 -4.49 -18.36 1.91
C VAL A 303 -4.66 -19.85 1.59
N ILE A 304 -5.77 -20.24 0.96
CA ILE A 304 -6.05 -21.64 0.62
C ILE A 304 -4.97 -22.21 -0.31
N ILE A 305 -4.66 -21.51 -1.41
CA ILE A 305 -3.68 -21.99 -2.40
C ILE A 305 -2.29 -22.08 -1.76
N SER A 306 -1.88 -21.11 -0.96
CA SER A 306 -0.60 -21.14 -0.27
C SER A 306 -0.49 -22.29 0.74
N PHE A 307 -1.49 -22.49 1.61
CA PHE A 307 -1.44 -23.58 2.59
C PHE A 307 -1.53 -24.97 1.93
N VAL A 308 -2.41 -25.16 0.96
CA VAL A 308 -2.51 -26.42 0.20
C VAL A 308 -1.21 -26.67 -0.54
N GLY A 309 -0.67 -25.66 -1.22
CA GLY A 309 0.58 -25.77 -1.97
C GLY A 309 1.78 -26.08 -1.10
N VAL A 310 1.86 -25.53 0.11
CA VAL A 310 2.96 -25.87 1.05
C VAL A 310 2.85 -27.32 1.52
N LYS A 311 1.64 -27.84 1.72
CA LYS A 311 1.44 -29.25 2.10
C LYS A 311 1.77 -30.22 0.96
N THR A 312 1.52 -29.84 -0.29
CA THR A 312 1.77 -30.71 -1.47
C THR A 312 3.19 -30.62 -2.00
N LEU A 313 3.90 -29.51 -1.77
CA LEU A 313 5.28 -29.26 -2.21
C LEU A 313 6.17 -28.84 -1.02
N PRO A 314 6.52 -29.77 -0.11
CA PRO A 314 7.25 -29.43 1.12
C PRO A 314 8.62 -28.80 0.86
N ASP A 315 9.36 -29.30 -0.13
CA ASP A 315 10.74 -28.86 -0.42
C ASP A 315 10.82 -27.46 -1.07
N ASN A 316 9.69 -26.94 -1.58
CA ASN A 316 9.59 -25.70 -2.34
C ASN A 316 8.54 -24.72 -1.76
N GLY A 317 8.45 -24.61 -0.43
CA GLY A 317 7.43 -23.79 0.24
C GLY A 317 7.27 -22.35 -0.29
N MET A 318 8.37 -21.70 -0.69
CA MET A 318 8.31 -20.34 -1.29
C MET A 318 7.56 -20.30 -2.61
N LEU A 319 7.77 -21.32 -3.45
CA LEU A 319 7.16 -21.42 -4.77
C LEU A 319 5.64 -21.57 -4.62
N SER A 320 5.18 -22.36 -3.64
CA SER A 320 3.76 -22.51 -3.31
C SER A 320 3.11 -21.19 -2.88
N ILE A 321 3.80 -20.38 -2.08
CA ILE A 321 3.32 -19.05 -1.66
C ILE A 321 3.23 -18.11 -2.88
N LEU A 322 4.24 -18.13 -3.75
CA LEU A 322 4.26 -17.32 -4.98
C LEU A 322 3.17 -17.73 -5.98
N ILE A 323 2.89 -19.03 -6.11
CA ILE A 323 1.74 -19.53 -6.88
C ILE A 323 0.44 -19.00 -6.30
N GLY A 324 0.27 -19.05 -4.97
CA GLY A 324 -0.88 -18.47 -4.30
C GLY A 324 -1.05 -16.99 -4.61
N LEU A 325 0.05 -16.23 -4.57
CA LEU A 325 0.06 -14.80 -4.86
C LEU A 325 -0.30 -14.50 -6.33
N ILE A 326 0.24 -15.25 -7.28
CA ILE A 326 -0.11 -15.14 -8.70
C ILE A 326 -1.58 -15.50 -8.91
N GLY A 327 -2.05 -16.60 -8.31
CA GLY A 327 -3.44 -17.06 -8.41
C GLY A 327 -4.44 -16.04 -7.89
N SER A 328 -4.18 -15.44 -6.72
CA SER A 328 -5.04 -14.39 -6.17
C SER A 328 -5.05 -13.14 -7.05
N ASN A 329 -3.90 -12.73 -7.58
CA ASN A 329 -3.80 -11.53 -8.42
C ASN A 329 -4.39 -11.74 -9.81
N LEU A 330 -4.29 -12.95 -10.34
CA LEU A 330 -4.98 -13.36 -11.56
C LEU A 330 -6.50 -13.30 -11.36
N PHE A 331 -7.00 -13.85 -10.25
CA PHE A 331 -8.42 -13.75 -9.89
C PHE A 331 -8.87 -12.29 -9.78
N ILE A 332 -8.10 -11.42 -9.12
CA ILE A 332 -8.40 -9.97 -9.03
C ILE A 332 -8.55 -9.36 -10.42
N LEU A 333 -7.62 -9.64 -11.33
CA LEU A 333 -7.66 -9.15 -12.70
C LEU A 333 -8.92 -9.66 -13.44
N SER A 334 -9.13 -10.98 -13.43
CA SER A 334 -10.27 -11.61 -14.11
C SER A 334 -11.61 -11.12 -13.56
N ALA A 335 -11.78 -11.08 -12.24
CA ALA A 335 -13.02 -10.65 -11.62
C ALA A 335 -13.33 -9.17 -11.91
N LYS A 336 -12.34 -8.29 -11.83
CA LYS A 336 -12.50 -6.87 -12.21
C LYS A 336 -12.83 -6.71 -13.70
N TYR A 337 -12.21 -7.51 -14.57
CA TYR A 337 -12.50 -7.51 -16.00
C TYR A 337 -13.94 -7.94 -16.31
N PHE A 338 -14.41 -9.04 -15.70
CA PHE A 338 -15.78 -9.52 -15.88
C PHE A 338 -16.82 -8.52 -15.34
N LEU A 339 -16.57 -7.93 -14.17
CA LEU A 339 -17.43 -6.89 -13.62
C LEU A 339 -17.47 -5.65 -14.52
N PHE A 340 -16.32 -5.25 -15.07
CA PHE A 340 -16.24 -4.15 -16.02
C PHE A 340 -17.06 -4.44 -17.29
N ILE A 341 -16.90 -5.62 -17.89
CA ILE A 341 -17.71 -6.02 -19.05
C ILE A 341 -19.20 -5.97 -18.71
N LYS A 342 -19.61 -6.56 -17.59
CA LYS A 342 -21.02 -6.61 -17.19
C LYS A 342 -21.62 -5.21 -17.08
N GLU A 343 -20.87 -4.26 -16.50
CA GLU A 343 -21.36 -2.90 -16.30
C GLU A 343 -21.37 -2.09 -17.60
N PHE A 344 -20.33 -2.19 -18.42
CA PHE A 344 -20.19 -1.31 -19.59
C PHE A 344 -20.81 -1.92 -20.87
N ASN A 345 -20.76 -3.23 -21.09
CA ASN A 345 -21.48 -3.86 -22.21
C ASN A 345 -22.99 -3.91 -21.95
N GLY A 346 -23.43 -3.99 -20.69
CA GLY A 346 -24.85 -3.87 -20.34
C GLY A 346 -25.47 -2.51 -20.70
N GLU A 347 -24.64 -1.48 -20.87
CA GLU A 347 -25.02 -0.14 -21.32
C GLU A 347 -24.88 0.03 -22.86
N GLY A 348 -24.64 -1.05 -23.62
CA GLY A 348 -24.42 -0.99 -25.08
C GLY A 348 -23.07 -0.40 -25.48
N ARG A 349 -22.12 -0.28 -24.55
CA ARG A 349 -20.80 0.30 -24.81
C ARG A 349 -19.78 -0.82 -25.05
N HIS A 350 -19.43 -1.09 -26.30
CA HIS A 350 -18.38 -2.05 -26.62
C HIS A 350 -17.00 -1.41 -26.47
N PHE A 351 -16.29 -1.74 -25.39
CA PHE A 351 -14.91 -1.29 -25.10
C PHE A 351 -13.84 -2.25 -25.65
N ASN A 352 -14.20 -3.13 -26.59
CA ASN A 352 -13.29 -4.09 -27.19
C ASN A 352 -12.35 -3.44 -28.20
#